data_AF-A0A529HGU7-F1
#
_entry.id   AF-A0A529HGU7-F1
#
_cell.length_a   1.000
_cell.length_b   1.000
_cell.length_c   1.000
_cell.angle_alpha   90.00
_cell.angle_beta   90.00
_cell.angle_gamma   90.00
#
_symmetry.space_group_name_H-M   'P 1'
#
loop_
_entity.id
_entity.type
_entity.pdbx_description
1 polymer ?
#
loop_
_entity_poly.entity_id
_entity_poly.type
_entity_poly.pdbx_seq_one_letter_code
_entity_poly.pdbx_strand_id
1 'polypeptide(L)' 'GWVSSTTYSPALKKNIALAILSRGPERFGETIQVVDFVGNQTLQAKVVSHHFFDPEGHRQNG' A
#
# COMPACT_ATOMS: atom_id res chain seq x y z
N GLY A 1 -0.68 -9.33 9.94
CA GLY A 1 -1.85 -8.92 9.14
C GLY A 1 -1.76 -9.58 7.79
N TRP A 2 -2.61 -9.22 6.84
CA TRP A 2 -2.55 -9.74 5.46
C TRP A 2 -2.80 -8.62 4.45
N VAL A 3 -2.25 -8.78 3.24
CA VAL A 3 -2.53 -7.94 2.09
C VAL A 3 -3.88 -8.37 1.50
N SER A 4 -4.82 -7.45 1.36
CA SER A 4 -6.14 -7.72 0.77
C SER A 4 -6.17 -7.47 -0.74
N SER A 5 -5.36 -6.53 -1.21
CA SER A 5 -5.31 -6.14 -2.62
C SER A 5 -3.94 -5.56 -2.94
N THR A 6 -3.44 -5.83 -4.15
CA THR A 6 -2.14 -5.34 -4.62
C THR A 6 -2.22 -5.06 -6.12
N THR A 7 -1.51 -4.04 -6.59
CA THR A 7 -1.40 -3.71 -8.01
C THR A 7 -0.17 -2.83 -8.29
N TYR A 8 0.24 -2.77 -9.55
CA TYR A 8 1.10 -1.70 -10.03
C TYR A 8 0.24 -0.48 -10.35
N SER A 9 0.56 0.69 -9.78
CA SER A 9 -0.11 1.95 -10.11
C SER A 9 0.69 2.71 -11.18
N PRO A 10 0.16 2.87 -12.41
CA PRO A 10 0.83 3.66 -13.44
C PRO A 10 0.94 5.15 -13.07
N ALA A 11 -0.08 5.68 -12.38
CA ALA A 11 -0.10 7.07 -11.94
C ALA A 11 1.01 7.38 -10.93
N LEU A 12 1.34 6.41 -10.07
CA LEU A 12 2.40 6.54 -9.05
C LEU A 12 3.73 5.90 -9.47
N LYS A 13 3.75 5.22 -10.63
CA LYS A 13 4.88 4.43 -11.17
C LYS A 13 5.50 3.44 -10.17
N LYS A 14 4.68 2.82 -9.32
CA LYS A 14 5.13 1.88 -8.28
C LYS A 14 4.05 0.88 -7.89
N ASN A 15 4.46 -0.23 -7.27
CA ASN A 15 3.54 -1.18 -6.65
C ASN A 15 2.94 -0.58 -5.36
N ILE A 16 1.64 -0.77 -5.18
CA ILE A 16 0.89 -0.37 -3.98
C ILE A 16 0.02 -1.53 -3.51
N ALA A 17 -0.26 -1.56 -2.22
CA ALA A 17 -1.05 -2.61 -1.60
C ALA A 17 -1.92 -2.07 -0.46
N LEU A 18 -3.13 -2.60 -0.34
CA LEU A 18 -3.99 -2.44 0.82
C LEU A 18 -3.84 -3.66 1.72
N ALA A 19 -3.81 -3.44 3.02
CA ALA A 19 -3.60 -4.50 4.00
C ALA A 19 -4.37 -4.23 5.30
N ILE A 20 -4.82 -5.32 5.94
CA ILE A 20 -5.33 -5.28 7.29
C ILE A 20 -4.15 -5.46 8.24
N LEU A 21 -3.77 -4.38 8.91
CA LEU A 21 -2.60 -4.30 9.79
C LEU A 21 -3.02 -3.98 11.22
N SER A 22 -2.55 -4.79 12.19
CA SER A 22 -2.77 -4.50 13.61
C SER A 22 -2.08 -3.19 13.97
N ARG A 23 -2.85 -2.30 14.61
CA ARG A 23 -2.45 -0.92 14.91
C ARG A 23 -1.97 -0.16 13.67
N GLY A 24 -2.66 -0.35 12.54
CA GLY A 24 -2.28 0.24 11.26
C GLY A 24 -2.13 1.77 11.31
N PRO A 25 -3.12 2.52 11.82
CA PRO A 25 -3.05 3.98 11.91
C PRO A 25 -1.87 4.51 12.73
N GLU A 26 -1.42 3.78 13.75
CA GLU A 26 -0.30 4.17 14.62
C GLU A 26 1.08 3.85 14.01
N ARG A 27 1.12 3.15 12.88
CA ARG A 27 2.34 2.59 12.28
C ARG A 27 2.75 3.29 10.98
N PHE A 28 2.14 4.42 10.65
CA PHE A 28 2.57 5.19 9.48
C PHE A 28 4.07 5.52 9.55
N GLY A 29 4.77 5.31 8.44
CA GLY A 29 6.21 5.49 8.35
C GLY A 29 7.03 4.21 8.56
N GLU A 30 6.45 3.19 9.21
CA GLU A 30 7.13 1.92 9.49
C GLU A 30 7.40 1.13 8.19
N THR A 31 8.60 0.54 8.09
CA THR A 31 8.91 -0.44 7.04
C THR A 31 8.62 -1.85 7.55
N ILE A 32 7.76 -2.57 6.84
CA ILE A 32 7.37 -3.94 7.16
C ILE A 32 7.78 -4.91 6.05
N GLN A 33 7.88 -6.18 6.39
CA GLN A 33 8.09 -7.26 5.43
C GLN A 33 6.74 -7.74 4.88
N VAL A 34 6.67 -7.89 3.56
CA VAL A 34 5.53 -8.48 2.83
C VAL A 34 6.04 -9.75 2.15
N VAL A 35 5.37 -10.87 2.42
CA VAL A 35 5.73 -12.17 1.84
C VAL A 35 4.67 -12.57 0.83
N ASP A 36 5.08 -12.79 -0.41
CA ASP A 36 4.25 -13.37 -1.46
C ASP A 36 4.70 -14.81 -1.72
N PHE A 37 3.91 -15.74 -1.22
CA PHE A 37 4.15 -17.17 -1.34
C PHE A 37 3.97 -17.70 -2.75
N VAL A 38 3.15 -17.04 -3.59
CA VAL A 38 2.89 -17.47 -4.96
C VAL A 38 4.07 -17.09 -5.86
N GLY A 39 4.56 -15.86 -5.73
CA GLY A 39 5.76 -15.38 -6.42
C GLY A 39 7.07 -15.81 -5.79
N ASN A 40 7.05 -16.54 -4.67
CA ASN A 40 8.21 -16.93 -3.88
C ASN A 40 9.15 -15.74 -3.57
N GLN A 41 8.58 -14.62 -3.15
CA GLN A 41 9.30 -13.38 -2.93
C GLN A 41 9.04 -12.80 -1.54
N THR A 42 10.06 -12.15 -1.00
CA THR A 42 9.97 -11.35 0.21
C THR A 42 10.35 -9.92 -0.12
N LEU A 43 9.43 -9.00 0.15
CA LEU A 43 9.52 -7.58 -0.19
C LEU A 43 9.49 -6.73 1.08
N GLN A 44 10.01 -5.50 0.98
CA GLN A 44 9.80 -4.48 2.01
C GLN A 44 8.78 -3.46 1.51
N ALA A 45 7.87 -3.04 2.40
CA ALA A 45 6.87 -2.02 2.13
C ALA A 45 6.82 -1.01 3.27
N LYS A 46 6.57 0.26 2.95
CA LYS A 46 6.36 1.32 3.95
C LYS A 46 4.87 1.48 4.22
N VAL A 47 4.47 1.49 5.49
CA VAL A 47 3.09 1.79 5.90
C VAL A 47 2.83 3.28 5.66
N VAL A 48 1.83 3.58 4.83
CA VAL A 48 1.44 4.93 4.42
C VAL A 48 -0.09 5.04 4.42
N SER A 49 -0.61 6.26 4.28
CA SER A 49 -2.05 6.49 4.10
C SER A 49 -2.62 5.63 2.97
N HIS A 50 -3.83 5.09 3.17
CA HIS A 50 -4.55 4.32 2.15
C HIS A 50 -5.02 5.17 0.97
N HIS A 51 -5.02 6.51 1.11
CA HIS A 51 -5.24 7.44 0.00
C HIS A 51 -3.92 7.66 -0.76
N PHE A 52 -3.57 6.72 -1.64
CA PHE A 52 -2.29 6.76 -2.37
C PHE A 52 -2.21 7.84 -3.45
N PHE A 53 -3.36 8.19 -4.05
CA PHE A 53 -3.44 9.08 -5.20
C PHE A 53 -4.59 10.05 -5.02
N ASP A 54 -4.30 11.35 -5.23
CA ASP A 54 -5.24 12.46 -5.09
C ASP A 54 -6.07 12.44 -3.78
N PRO A 55 -5.42 12.48 -2.60
CA PRO A 55 -6.14 12.43 -1.32
C PRO A 55 -7.07 13.64 -1.11
N GLU A 56 -6.75 14.79 -1.69
CA GLU A 56 -7.53 16.03 -1.60
C GLU A 56 -8.66 16.09 -2.64
N GLY A 57 -8.73 15.14 -3.57
CA GLY A 57 -9.80 15.06 -4.57
C GLY A 57 -9.79 16.17 -5.63
N HIS A 58 -8.62 16.73 -5.96
CA HIS A 58 -8.51 17.80 -6.96
C HIS A 58 -9.01 17.40 -8.35
N ARG A 59 -9.05 16.09 -8.66
CA ARG A 59 -9.46 15.54 -9.95
C ARG A 59 -10.89 15.00 -9.97
N GLN A 60 -11.69 15.26 -8.92
CA GLN A 60 -13.02 14.68 -8.78
C GLN A 60 -14.00 15.12 -9.87
N ASN A 61 -13.84 16.32 -10.45
CA ASN A 61 -14.81 16.94 -11.36
C ASN A 61 -14.35 17.06 -12.83
N GLY A 62 -13.20 16.46 -13.19
CA GLY A 62 -12.62 16.56 -14.54
C GLY A 62 -11.54 17.62 -14.66
#